data_AF-A0A535JV68-F1
#
_entry.id   AF-A0A535JV68-F1
#
_cell.length_a   1.000
_cell.length_b   1.000
_cell.length_c   1.000
_cell.angle_alpha   90.00
_cell.angle_beta   90.00
_cell.angle_gamma   90.00
#
_symmetry.space_group_name_H-M   'P 1'
#
loop_
_entity.id
_entity.type
_entity.pdbx_description
1 polymer ?
#
loop_
_entity_poly.entity_id
_entity_poly.type
_entity_poly.pdbx_seq_one_letter_code
_entity_poly.pdbx_strand_id
1 'polypeptide(L)'
;MYRWIVFIHIASVLGLLLVHPVTVAFHLKEERNDVRIRELLEVTEAASMLRWVFFGLTVASGIVLGFLGSWWGTAWIWAALAIFIAIGVVMNVYGGRTIDQIAETHDDTEMERLLTRFRPGLLAVTGAGGLLIILFLMLFKPSPG
;
A
#
# COMPACT_ATOMS: atom_id res chain seq x y z
N MET A 1 -5.34 24.92 -12.39
CA MET A 1 -4.61 24.44 -11.20
C MET A 1 -5.17 23.12 -10.67
N TYR A 2 -6.45 23.05 -10.30
CA TYR A 2 -7.09 21.83 -9.76
C TYR A 2 -6.88 20.56 -10.62
N ARG A 3 -7.11 20.61 -11.95
CA ARG A 3 -6.89 19.45 -12.86
C ARG A 3 -5.45 18.91 -12.83
N TRP A 4 -4.46 19.77 -12.66
CA TRP A 4 -3.05 19.35 -12.55
C TRP A 4 -2.79 18.59 -11.26
N ILE A 5 -3.42 19.00 -10.16
CA ILE A 5 -3.27 18.32 -8.86
C ILE A 5 -4.00 16.98 -8.89
N VAL A 6 -5.16 16.89 -9.55
CA VAL A 6 -5.84 15.60 -9.80
C VAL A 6 -4.94 14.67 -10.61
N PHE A 7 -4.30 15.18 -11.67
CA PHE A 7 -3.34 14.40 -12.45
C PHE A 7 -2.18 13.90 -11.58
N ILE A 8 -1.58 14.76 -10.77
CA ILE A 8 -0.50 14.39 -9.83
C ILE A 8 -0.98 13.32 -8.85
N HIS A 9 -2.18 13.45 -8.31
CA HIS A 9 -2.76 12.48 -7.37
C HIS A 9 -2.94 11.10 -8.02
N ILE A 10 -3.52 11.05 -9.22
CA ILE A 10 -3.71 9.78 -9.93
C ILE A 10 -2.36 9.19 -10.32
N ALA A 11 -1.45 10.00 -10.86
CA ALA A 11 -0.10 9.57 -11.21
C ALA A 11 0.68 9.05 -9.99
N SER A 12 0.51 9.67 -8.81
CA SER A 12 1.19 9.22 -7.59
C SER A 12 0.60 7.92 -7.07
N VAL A 13 -0.72 7.71 -7.16
CA VAL A 13 -1.36 6.42 -6.81
C VAL A 13 -0.88 5.32 -7.76
N LEU A 14 -0.84 5.58 -9.07
CA LEU A 14 -0.32 4.61 -10.04
C LEU A 14 1.17 4.32 -9.82
N GLY A 15 1.98 5.33 -9.54
CA GLY A 15 3.39 5.18 -9.19
C GLY A 15 3.56 4.36 -7.91
N LEU A 16 2.73 4.61 -6.88
CA LEU A 16 2.74 3.82 -5.65
C LEU A 16 2.43 2.35 -5.93
N LEU A 17 1.43 2.06 -6.76
CA LEU A 17 1.07 0.69 -7.17
C LEU A 17 2.18 0.01 -7.97
N LEU A 18 2.87 0.75 -8.84
CA LEU A 18 3.96 0.23 -9.66
C LEU A 18 5.17 -0.18 -8.81
N VAL A 19 5.52 0.65 -7.82
CA VAL A 19 6.67 0.40 -6.92
C VAL A 19 6.27 -0.51 -5.74
N HIS A 20 4.98 -0.83 -5.60
CA HIS A 20 4.47 -1.70 -4.55
C HIS A 20 5.03 -3.12 -4.70
N PRO A 21 5.63 -3.73 -3.66
CA PRO A 21 6.33 -5.01 -3.77
C PRO A 21 5.36 -6.21 -3.76
N VAL A 22 4.20 -6.10 -4.42
CA VAL A 22 3.19 -7.16 -4.37
C VAL A 22 3.71 -8.43 -5.02
N THR A 23 4.41 -8.30 -6.14
CA THR A 23 5.04 -9.42 -6.86
C THR A 23 6.12 -10.06 -6.03
N VAL A 24 6.97 -9.26 -5.38
CA VAL A 24 8.02 -9.76 -4.48
C VAL A 24 7.41 -10.53 -3.31
N ALA A 25 6.32 -10.05 -2.71
CA ALA A 25 5.64 -10.77 -1.64
C ALA A 25 5.10 -12.14 -2.08
N PHE A 26 4.63 -12.28 -3.31
CA PHE A 26 4.24 -13.58 -3.86
C PHE A 26 5.45 -14.50 -4.11
N HIS A 27 6.52 -13.98 -4.72
CA HIS A 27 7.74 -14.76 -4.95
C HIS A 27 8.40 -15.20 -3.63
N LEU A 28 8.42 -14.32 -2.63
CA LEU A 28 8.95 -14.60 -1.29
C LEU A 28 8.25 -15.81 -0.66
N LYS A 29 6.93 -15.94 -0.84
CA LYS A 29 6.15 -17.07 -0.31
C LYS A 29 6.51 -18.40 -0.99
N GLU A 30 6.88 -18.38 -2.26
CA GLU A 30 7.19 -19.58 -3.04
C GLU A 30 8.66 -19.97 -2.92
N GLU A 31 9.55 -19.01 -2.67
CA GLU A 31 10.99 -19.21 -2.57
C GLU A 31 11.38 -19.98 -1.30
N ARG A 32 12.34 -20.89 -1.43
CA ARG A 32 12.88 -21.70 -0.33
C ARG A 32 14.41 -21.62 -0.22
N ASN A 33 15.05 -20.92 -1.15
CA ASN A 33 16.48 -20.66 -1.11
C ASN A 33 16.76 -19.35 -0.35
N ASP A 34 17.49 -19.42 0.76
CA ASP A 34 17.76 -18.28 1.64
C ASP A 34 18.52 -17.15 0.94
N VAL A 35 19.43 -17.47 0.02
CA VAL A 35 20.16 -16.46 -0.75
C VAL A 35 19.19 -15.66 -1.62
N ARG A 36 18.27 -16.35 -2.32
CA ARG A 36 17.27 -15.72 -3.18
C ARG A 36 16.23 -14.92 -2.37
N ILE A 37 15.86 -15.41 -1.19
CA ILE A 37 15.00 -14.68 -0.25
C ILE A 37 15.65 -13.33 0.12
N ARG A 38 16.93 -13.33 0.46
CA ARG A 38 17.67 -12.11 0.81
C ARG A 38 17.78 -11.14 -0.37
N GLU A 39 18.07 -11.64 -1.57
CA GLU A 39 18.08 -10.82 -2.79
C GLU A 39 16.73 -10.14 -3.04
N LEU A 40 15.62 -10.86 -2.88
CA LEU A 40 14.26 -10.30 -3.01
C LEU A 40 13.96 -9.20 -1.98
N LEU A 41 14.44 -9.39 -0.75
CA LEU A 41 14.28 -8.42 0.33
C LEU A 41 15.11 -7.15 0.08
N GLU A 42 16.35 -7.29 -0.38
CA GLU A 42 17.22 -6.17 -0.73
C GLU A 42 16.62 -5.31 -1.85
N VAL A 43 16.06 -5.94 -2.89
CA VAL A 43 15.34 -5.24 -3.96
C VAL A 43 14.13 -4.47 -3.41
N THR A 44 13.41 -5.08 -2.47
CA THR A 44 12.27 -4.44 -1.82
C THR A 44 12.70 -3.24 -0.98
N GLU A 45 13.79 -3.35 -0.25
CA GLU A 45 14.38 -2.28 0.56
C GLU A 45 14.89 -1.14 -0.33
N ALA A 46 15.59 -1.43 -1.42
CA ALA A 46 16.07 -0.43 -2.37
C ALA A 46 14.93 0.40 -2.97
N ALA A 47 13.78 -0.24 -3.25
CA ALA A 47 12.58 0.44 -3.73
C ALA A 47 11.80 1.20 -2.63
N SER A 48 12.18 1.10 -1.35
CA SER A 48 11.43 1.68 -0.22
C SER A 48 11.36 3.19 -0.25
N MET A 49 12.46 3.87 -0.58
CA MET A 49 12.51 5.32 -0.67
C MET A 49 11.50 5.83 -1.68
N LEU A 50 11.44 5.20 -2.86
CA LEU A 50 10.54 5.60 -3.93
C LEU A 50 9.06 5.35 -3.55
N ARG A 51 8.76 4.27 -2.81
CA ARG A 51 7.41 4.06 -2.25
C ARG A 51 7.01 5.16 -1.29
N TRP A 52 7.90 5.57 -0.40
CA TRP A 52 7.62 6.66 0.56
C TRP A 52 7.36 7.99 -0.15
N VAL A 53 8.10 8.28 -1.22
CA VAL A 53 7.86 9.47 -2.06
C VAL A 53 6.47 9.43 -2.70
N PHE A 54 6.10 8.33 -3.37
CA PHE A 54 4.79 8.22 -4.00
C PHE A 54 3.62 8.19 -3.00
N PHE A 55 3.83 7.58 -1.83
CA PHE A 55 2.88 7.61 -0.73
C PHE A 55 2.67 9.04 -0.22
N GLY A 56 3.77 9.76 0.05
CA GLY A 56 3.73 11.17 0.47
C GLY A 56 3.03 12.05 -0.56
N LEU A 57 3.34 11.88 -1.85
CA LEU A 57 2.67 12.61 -2.94
C LEU A 57 1.17 12.33 -2.99
N THR A 58 0.75 11.07 -2.80
CA THR A 58 -0.66 10.67 -2.80
C THR A 58 -1.42 11.34 -1.66
N VAL A 59 -0.86 11.30 -0.44
CA VAL A 59 -1.47 11.93 0.74
C VAL A 59 -1.50 13.45 0.60
N ALA A 60 -0.37 14.07 0.24
CA ALA A 60 -0.28 15.52 0.11
C ALA A 60 -1.22 16.06 -0.97
N SER A 61 -1.24 15.45 -2.16
CA SER A 61 -2.14 15.85 -3.24
C SER A 61 -3.61 15.62 -2.87
N GLY A 62 -3.94 14.55 -2.17
CA GLY A 62 -5.30 14.30 -1.67
C GLY A 62 -5.76 15.36 -0.66
N ILE A 63 -4.91 15.75 0.28
CA ILE A 63 -5.18 16.82 1.24
C ILE A 63 -5.43 18.15 0.53
N VAL A 64 -4.56 18.51 -0.42
CA VAL A 64 -4.70 19.75 -1.21
C VAL A 64 -6.00 19.74 -2.01
N LEU A 65 -6.36 18.62 -2.64
CA LEU A 65 -7.63 18.47 -3.35
C LEU A 65 -8.85 18.59 -2.43
N GLY A 66 -8.77 18.03 -1.21
CA GLY A 66 -9.80 18.17 -0.19
C GLY A 66 -10.07 19.64 0.17
N PHE A 67 -9.01 20.43 0.35
CA PHE A 67 -9.13 21.88 0.62
C PHE A 67 -9.66 22.66 -0.59
N LEU A 68 -9.11 22.43 -1.78
CA LEU A 68 -9.55 23.11 -3.00
C LEU A 68 -10.99 22.76 -3.39
N GLY A 69 -11.43 21.54 -3.09
CA GLY A 69 -12.79 21.06 -3.33
C GLY A 69 -13.78 21.39 -2.22
N SER A 70 -13.33 21.90 -1.07
CA SER A 70 -14.15 22.13 0.13
C SER A 70 -14.91 20.88 0.64
N TRP A 71 -14.38 19.68 0.39
CA TRP A 71 -15.08 18.42 0.69
C TRP A 71 -14.89 17.92 2.12
N TRP A 72 -14.14 18.62 2.97
CA TRP A 72 -13.90 18.22 4.36
C TRP A 72 -15.19 18.06 5.20
N GLY A 73 -16.29 18.69 4.79
CA GLY A 73 -17.61 18.52 5.41
C GLY A 73 -18.41 17.32 4.90
N THR A 74 -17.90 16.56 3.94
CA THR A 74 -18.63 15.43 3.32
C THR A 74 -18.23 14.09 3.95
N ALA A 75 -19.20 13.19 4.15
CA ALA A 75 -18.93 11.90 4.79
C ALA A 75 -17.98 11.00 3.96
N TRP A 76 -18.01 11.10 2.63
CA TRP A 76 -17.23 10.23 1.75
C TRP A 76 -15.72 10.44 1.88
N ILE A 77 -15.24 11.67 2.16
CA ILE A 77 -13.80 11.92 2.30
C ILE A 77 -13.25 11.28 3.58
N TRP A 78 -14.04 11.32 4.65
CA TRP A 78 -13.71 10.67 5.92
C TRP A 78 -13.75 9.15 5.79
N ALA A 79 -14.75 8.62 5.10
CA ALA A 79 -14.82 7.18 4.80
C ALA A 79 -13.59 6.72 3.98
N ALA A 80 -13.23 7.46 2.93
CA ALA A 80 -12.05 7.16 2.11
C ALA A 80 -10.75 7.22 2.93
N LEU A 81 -10.59 8.25 3.77
CA LEU A 81 -9.43 8.40 4.65
C LEU A 81 -9.35 7.29 5.69
N ALA A 82 -10.47 6.95 6.34
CA ALA A 82 -10.52 5.87 7.31
C ALA A 82 -10.17 4.51 6.67
N ILE A 83 -10.70 4.23 5.47
CA ILE A 83 -10.37 3.03 4.70
C ILE A 83 -8.88 3.03 4.33
N PHE A 84 -8.34 4.16 3.86
CA PHE A 84 -6.92 4.27 3.50
C PHE A 84 -6.00 3.98 4.70
N ILE A 85 -6.32 4.56 5.86
CA ILE A 85 -5.59 4.31 7.11
C ILE A 85 -5.73 2.84 7.52
N ALA A 86 -6.95 2.28 7.47
CA ALA A 86 -7.19 0.89 7.84
C ALA A 86 -6.40 -0.09 6.96
N ILE A 87 -6.36 0.13 5.64
CA ILE A 87 -5.51 -0.64 4.72
C ILE A 87 -4.06 -0.52 5.13
N GLY A 88 -3.55 0.70 5.34
CA GLY A 88 -2.15 0.92 5.72
C GLY A 88 -1.78 0.21 7.02
N VAL A 89 -2.65 0.25 8.04
CA VAL A 89 -2.46 -0.46 9.30
C VAL A 89 -2.45 -1.97 9.09
N VAL A 90 -3.45 -2.52 8.38
CA VAL A 90 -3.53 -3.97 8.12
C VAL A 90 -2.30 -4.45 7.34
N MET A 91 -1.89 -3.72 6.31
CA MET A 91 -0.72 -4.07 5.51
C MET A 91 0.59 -3.96 6.30
N ASN A 92 0.72 -2.98 7.20
CA ASN A 92 1.89 -2.89 8.05
C ASN A 92 1.95 -4.03 9.07
N VAL A 93 0.84 -4.30 9.78
CA VAL A 93 0.79 -5.31 10.84
C VAL A 93 0.98 -6.73 10.30
N TYR A 94 0.34 -7.08 9.18
CA TYR A 94 0.35 -8.44 8.64
C TYR A 94 1.30 -8.64 7.46
N GLY A 95 1.76 -7.55 6.83
CA GLY A 95 2.68 -7.57 5.70
C GLY A 95 4.07 -7.11 6.12
N GLY A 96 4.20 -5.80 6.38
CA GLY A 96 5.47 -5.14 6.70
C GLY A 96 6.23 -5.84 7.83
N ARG A 97 5.60 -5.98 9.01
CA ARG A 97 6.24 -6.63 10.15
C ARG A 97 6.65 -8.07 9.91
N THR A 98 5.86 -8.83 9.14
CA THR A 98 6.22 -10.21 8.80
C THR A 98 7.42 -10.25 7.86
N ILE A 99 7.48 -9.36 6.88
CA ILE A 99 8.64 -9.22 5.97
C ILE A 99 9.88 -8.78 6.76
N ASP A 100 9.75 -7.83 7.68
CA ASP A 100 10.87 -7.38 8.53
C ASP A 100 11.38 -8.53 9.42
N GLN A 101 10.48 -9.30 10.04
CA GLN A 101 10.84 -10.48 10.82
C GLN A 101 11.55 -11.55 9.98
N ILE A 102 11.09 -11.79 8.75
CA ILE A 102 11.74 -12.70 7.79
C ILE A 102 13.15 -12.17 7.49
N ALA A 103 13.31 -10.87 7.24
CA ALA A 103 14.61 -10.26 6.92
C ALA A 103 15.63 -10.35 8.08
N GLU A 104 15.17 -10.22 9.32
CA GLU A 104 16.02 -10.28 10.51
C GLU A 104 16.36 -11.73 10.93
N THR A 105 15.55 -12.71 10.54
CA THR A 105 15.72 -14.12 10.93
C THR A 105 16.90 -14.75 10.18
N HIS A 106 17.80 -15.41 10.92
CA HIS A 106 18.94 -16.16 10.36
C HIS A 106 18.82 -17.67 10.58
N ASP A 107 17.77 -18.11 11.27
CA ASP A 107 17.45 -19.52 11.47
C ASP A 107 16.46 -20.01 10.40
N ASP A 108 16.88 -21.00 9.62
CA ASP A 108 16.11 -21.51 8.47
C ASP A 108 14.75 -22.09 8.89
N THR A 109 14.69 -22.71 10.08
CA THR A 109 13.43 -23.32 10.57
C THR A 109 12.40 -22.28 10.96
N GLU A 110 12.82 -21.19 11.59
CA GLU A 110 11.94 -20.07 11.93
C GLU A 110 11.55 -19.27 10.68
N MET A 111 12.47 -19.10 9.73
CA MET A 111 12.19 -18.50 8.42
C MET A 111 11.05 -19.24 7.70
N GLU A 112 11.13 -20.57 7.61
CA GLU A 112 10.11 -21.38 6.96
C GLU A 112 8.74 -21.27 7.64
N ARG A 113 8.71 -21.19 8.98
CA ARG A 113 7.47 -20.96 9.76
C ARG A 113 6.84 -19.60 9.44
N LEU A 114 7.64 -18.55 9.32
CA LEU A 114 7.14 -17.23 8.96
C LEU A 114 6.59 -17.21 7.53
N LEU A 115 7.32 -17.83 6.57
CA LEU A 115 6.89 -17.93 5.16
C LEU A 115 5.59 -18.72 4.99
N THR A 116 5.41 -19.81 5.73
CA THR A 116 4.18 -20.62 5.69
C THR A 116 2.97 -19.88 6.28
N ARG A 117 3.19 -19.05 7.30
CA ARG A 117 2.14 -18.18 7.87
C ARG A 117 1.81 -16.99 6.98
N PHE A 118 2.76 -16.53 6.16
CA PHE A 118 2.61 -15.36 5.32
C PHE A 118 1.52 -15.55 4.23
N ARG A 119 0.52 -14.65 4.22
CA ARG A 119 -0.63 -14.69 3.29
C ARG A 119 -0.67 -13.48 2.36
N PRO A 120 0.23 -13.38 1.37
CA PRO A 120 0.33 -12.23 0.46
C PRO A 120 -0.95 -12.02 -0.35
N GLY A 121 -1.67 -13.09 -0.71
CA GLY A 121 -2.94 -13.00 -1.42
C GLY A 121 -4.02 -12.23 -0.66
N LEU A 122 -4.15 -12.43 0.66
CA LEU A 122 -5.13 -11.68 1.47
C LEU A 122 -4.76 -10.20 1.55
N LEU A 123 -3.46 -9.89 1.67
CA LEU A 123 -2.97 -8.51 1.71
C LEU A 123 -3.19 -7.81 0.37
N ALA A 124 -2.94 -8.50 -0.75
CA ALA A 124 -3.18 -7.98 -2.08
C ALA A 124 -4.67 -7.68 -2.32
N VAL A 125 -5.57 -8.59 -1.94
CA VAL A 125 -7.02 -8.38 -2.03
C VAL A 125 -7.47 -7.23 -1.13
N THR A 126 -6.93 -7.14 0.09
CA THR A 126 -7.26 -6.05 1.02
C THR A 126 -6.83 -4.69 0.46
N GLY A 127 -5.59 -4.60 -0.06
CA GLY A 127 -5.08 -3.38 -0.68
C GLY A 127 -5.85 -3.00 -1.94
N ALA A 128 -5.96 -3.91 -2.90
CA ALA A 128 -6.65 -3.66 -4.17
C ALA A 128 -8.15 -3.37 -3.97
N GLY A 129 -8.84 -4.18 -3.17
CA GLY A 129 -10.27 -4.00 -2.88
C GLY A 129 -10.53 -2.69 -2.14
N GLY A 130 -9.71 -2.37 -1.15
CA GLY A 130 -9.82 -1.11 -0.42
C GLY A 130 -9.55 0.12 -1.30
N LEU A 131 -8.56 0.06 -2.19
CA LEU A 131 -8.29 1.13 -3.16
C LEU A 131 -9.41 1.29 -4.19
N LEU A 132 -10.05 0.21 -4.65
CA LEU A 132 -11.22 0.28 -5.52
C LEU A 132 -12.41 0.96 -4.83
N ILE A 133 -12.62 0.69 -3.54
CA ILE A 133 -13.65 1.37 -2.75
C ILE A 133 -13.32 2.86 -2.61
N ILE A 134 -12.07 3.22 -2.32
CA ILE A 134 -11.64 4.63 -2.28
C ILE A 134 -11.88 5.32 -3.61
N LEU A 135 -11.50 4.68 -4.72
CA LEU A 135 -11.72 5.21 -6.07
C LEU A 135 -13.22 5.42 -6.33
N PHE A 136 -14.07 4.46 -5.95
CA PHE A 136 -15.53 4.61 -6.04
C PHE A 136 -16.01 5.81 -5.24
N LEU A 137 -15.58 5.98 -3.99
CA LEU A 137 -15.97 7.12 -3.15
C LEU A 137 -15.53 8.46 -3.79
N MET A 138 -14.34 8.51 -4.38
CA MET A 138 -13.83 9.72 -5.04
C MET A 138 -14.55 10.07 -6.34
N LEU A 139 -15.00 9.07 -7.11
CA LEU A 139 -15.69 9.27 -8.39
C LEU A 139 -17.16 9.66 -8.18
N PHE A 140 -17.86 8.90 -7.35
CA PHE A 140 -19.30 9.05 -7.18
C PHE A 140 -19.67 10.05 -6.08
N LYS A 141 -18.73 10.35 -5.16
CA LYS A 141 -18.89 11.34 -4.07
C LYS A 141 -20.29 11.30 -3.46
N PRO A 142 -20.72 10.16 -2.90
CA PRO A 142 -22.07 10.03 -2.37
C PRO A 142 -22.26 11.05 -1.24
N SER A 143 -22.92 12.16 -1.54
CA SER A 143 -23.41 13.12 -0.56
C SER A 143 -24.85 12.78 -0.23
N PRO A 144 -25.29 12.91 1.03
CA PRO A 144 -26.71 13.15 1.29
C PRO A 144 -27.06 14.42 0.49
N GLY A 145 -27.95 14.29 -0.50
CA GLY A 145 -28.49 15.43 -1.25
C GLY A 145 -29.26 16.38 -0.36
#